data_AF-U2MKU9-F1
#
_entry.id   AF-U2MKU9-F1
#
_cell.length_a   1.000
_cell.length_b   1.000
_cell.length_c   1.000
_cell.angle_alpha   90.00
_cell.angle_beta   90.00
_cell.angle_gamma   90.00
#
_symmetry.space_group_name_H-M   'P 1'
#
loop_
_entity.id
_entity.type
_entity.pdbx_description
1 polymer ?
#
loop_
_entity_poly.entity_id
_entity_poly.type
_entity_poly.pdbx_seq_one_letter_code
_entity_poly.pdbx_strand_id
1 'polypeptide(L)'
;MAAQSLSFKHSQKKRVSYYLMENDTLMQMIRINYLSQSEILYKIYVRNKKRGLQDSISGIAKAHLDYDPEIDEDIDGTAYPAIEFNDKQKDYIYIRIEAIKRNKIQINANDCLLSKYPLYCPFSSQGILLKVN
;
A
#
# COMPACT_ATOMS: atom_id res chain seq x y z
N MET A 1 22.85 -41.17 18.96
CA MET A 1 22.38 -40.64 17.66
C MET A 1 21.85 -39.24 17.89
N ALA A 2 22.58 -38.21 17.49
CA ALA A 2 22.18 -36.81 17.65
C ALA A 2 21.45 -36.36 16.39
N ALA A 3 20.15 -36.07 16.50
CA ALA A 3 19.38 -35.45 15.43
C ALA A 3 19.82 -33.99 15.29
N GLN A 4 20.59 -33.69 14.25
CA GLN A 4 20.91 -32.31 13.88
C GLN A 4 19.64 -31.66 13.33
N SER A 5 19.13 -30.67 14.05
CA SER A 5 18.05 -29.82 13.58
C SER A 5 18.59 -28.92 12.46
N LEU A 6 18.22 -29.22 11.23
CA LEU A 6 18.44 -28.35 10.08
C LEU A 6 17.55 -27.12 10.23
N SER A 7 18.11 -26.06 10.82
CA SER A 7 17.50 -24.74 10.82
C SER A 7 17.57 -24.16 9.40
N PHE A 8 16.49 -24.30 8.64
CA PHE A 8 16.30 -23.55 7.40
C PHE A 8 16.09 -22.07 7.75
N LYS A 9 17.18 -21.30 7.80
CA LYS A 9 17.12 -19.85 7.71
C LYS A 9 16.68 -19.48 6.29
N HIS A 10 15.37 -19.49 6.06
CA HIS A 10 14.77 -18.91 4.87
C HIS A 10 15.04 -17.40 4.93
N SER A 11 16.12 -16.95 4.29
CA SER A 11 16.38 -15.54 4.06
C SER A 11 15.28 -15.06 3.10
N GLN A 12 14.15 -14.60 3.66
CA GLN A 12 13.12 -13.91 2.90
C GLN A 12 13.78 -12.63 2.35
N LYS A 13 14.22 -12.68 1.08
CA LYS A 13 14.56 -11.48 0.33
C LYS A 13 13.40 -10.50 0.50
N LYS A 14 13.63 -9.37 1.18
CA LYS A 14 12.68 -8.28 1.34
C LYS A 14 12.23 -7.84 -0.06
N ARG A 15 11.06 -8.31 -0.49
CA ARG A 15 10.54 -8.07 -1.83
C ARG A 15 9.85 -6.71 -1.83
N VAL A 16 10.62 -5.68 -2.18
CA VAL A 16 10.07 -4.36 -2.46
C VAL A 16 9.16 -4.47 -3.68
N SER A 17 7.96 -3.91 -3.60
CA SER A 17 7.01 -3.82 -4.72
C SER A 17 6.63 -2.37 -4.92
N TYR A 18 6.42 -1.99 -6.17
CA TYR A 18 5.97 -0.67 -6.58
C TYR A 18 4.61 -0.80 -7.25
N TYR A 19 3.72 0.14 -6.97
CA TYR A 19 2.41 0.20 -7.60
C TYR A 19 2.18 1.62 -8.06
N LEU A 20 1.57 1.78 -9.23
CA LEU A 20 1.42 3.04 -9.92
C LEU A 20 0.00 3.18 -10.45
N MET A 21 -0.54 4.38 -10.32
CA MET A 21 -1.65 4.88 -11.13
C MET A 21 -1.20 6.20 -11.74
N GLU A 22 -1.39 6.35 -13.05
CA GLU A 22 -1.07 7.58 -13.75
C GLU A 22 -2.13 7.89 -14.81
N ASN A 23 -2.60 9.14 -14.81
CA ASN A 23 -3.46 9.72 -15.84
C ASN A 23 -2.97 11.14 -16.16
N ASP A 24 -3.61 11.89 -17.07
CA ASP A 24 -3.13 13.21 -17.49
C ASP A 24 -3.02 14.26 -16.37
N THR A 25 -3.73 14.07 -15.27
CA THR A 25 -3.79 15.03 -14.15
C THR A 25 -2.92 14.63 -12.97
N LEU A 26 -2.89 13.34 -12.63
CA LEU A 26 -2.27 12.82 -11.43
C LEU A 26 -1.36 11.64 -11.75
N MET A 27 -0.23 11.56 -11.05
CA MET A 27 0.50 10.32 -10.84
C MET A 27 0.51 10.02 -9.33
N GLN A 28 0.17 8.80 -8.97
CA GLN A 28 0.23 8.30 -7.61
C GLN A 28 0.96 6.97 -7.60
N MET A 29 1.99 6.86 -6.75
CA MET A 29 2.80 5.67 -6.61
C MET A 29 2.90 5.29 -5.14
N ILE A 30 2.88 3.99 -4.85
CA ILE A 30 3.22 3.48 -3.53
C ILE A 30 4.32 2.43 -3.63
N ARG A 31 5.34 2.60 -2.81
CA ARG A 31 6.38 1.60 -2.57
C ARG A 31 6.02 0.83 -1.30
N ILE A 32 5.97 -0.49 -1.41
CA ILE A 32 5.71 -1.41 -0.30
C ILE A 32 6.93 -2.28 -0.06
N ASN A 33 7.32 -2.40 1.20
CA ASN A 33 8.30 -3.37 1.67
C ASN A 33 7.70 -4.16 2.83
N TYR A 34 7.44 -5.45 2.64
CA TYR A 34 6.95 -6.32 3.70
C TYR A 34 8.05 -6.54 4.75
N LEU A 35 7.77 -6.14 5.98
CA LEU A 35 8.60 -6.42 7.15
C LEU A 35 8.23 -7.78 7.76
N SER A 36 6.94 -8.14 7.67
CA SER A 36 6.38 -9.45 8.01
C SER A 36 5.13 -9.73 7.15
N GLN A 37 4.37 -10.78 7.46
CA GLN A 37 3.07 -11.02 6.82
C GLN A 37 2.01 -9.96 7.22
N SER A 38 2.13 -9.40 8.43
CA SER A 38 1.19 -8.42 8.99
C SER A 38 1.74 -7.00 9.06
N GLU A 39 2.95 -6.74 8.55
CA GLU A 39 3.59 -5.44 8.71
C GLU A 39 4.29 -5.00 7.41
N ILE A 40 4.01 -3.77 6.99
CA ILE A 40 4.58 -3.15 5.80
C ILE A 40 5.25 -1.81 6.15
N LEU A 41 6.41 -1.57 5.56
CA LEU A 41 6.98 -0.24 5.40
C LEU A 41 6.50 0.32 4.05
N TYR A 42 5.84 1.47 4.07
CA TYR A 42 5.30 2.10 2.87
C TYR A 42 5.87 3.49 2.63
N LYS A 43 5.88 3.90 1.36
CA LYS A 43 6.06 5.29 0.94
C LYS A 43 5.11 5.60 -0.21
N ILE A 44 4.16 6.51 0.03
CA ILE A 44 3.25 7.06 -0.97
C ILE A 44 3.91 8.30 -1.57
N TYR A 45 3.85 8.42 -2.89
CA TYR A 45 4.27 9.58 -3.65
C TYR A 45 3.14 10.02 -4.57
N VAL A 46 2.87 11.32 -4.62
CA VAL A 46 1.79 11.90 -5.42
C VAL A 46 2.34 13.10 -6.16
N ARG A 47 2.00 13.20 -7.45
CA ARG A 47 2.32 14.34 -8.31
C ARG A 47 1.07 14.79 -9.05
N ASN A 48 0.65 16.03 -8.81
CA ASN A 48 -0.33 16.71 -9.64
C ASN A 48 0.41 17.36 -10.83
N LYS A 49 0.24 16.76 -12.03
CA LYS A 49 0.95 17.18 -13.25
C LYS A 49 0.51 18.56 -13.74
N LYS A 50 -0.77 18.90 -13.58
CA LYS A 50 -1.33 20.20 -14.02
C LYS A 50 -0.84 21.37 -13.16
N ARG A 51 -0.71 21.16 -11.85
CA ARG A 51 -0.33 22.21 -10.89
C ARG A 51 1.16 22.22 -10.55
N GLY A 52 1.93 21.23 -11.02
CA GLY A 52 3.34 21.07 -10.66
C GLY A 52 3.58 20.76 -9.18
N LEU A 53 2.56 20.28 -8.46
CA LEU A 53 2.66 19.98 -7.02
C LEU A 53 3.08 18.52 -6.82
N GLN A 54 3.90 18.28 -5.80
CA GLN A 54 4.29 16.94 -5.41
C GLN A 54 4.36 16.79 -3.89
N ASP A 55 3.97 15.62 -3.41
CA ASP A 55 4.09 15.29 -1.99
C ASP A 55 4.38 13.81 -1.77
N SER A 56 4.83 13.48 -0.57
CA SER A 56 5.09 12.10 -0.18
C SER A 56 4.92 11.89 1.31
N ILE A 57 4.40 10.72 1.68
CA ILE A 57 4.29 10.29 3.06
C ILE A 57 4.78 8.85 3.22
N SER A 58 5.37 8.55 4.36
CA SER A 58 5.87 7.21 4.67
C SER A 58 5.56 6.82 6.10
N GLY A 59 5.51 5.53 6.34
CA GLY A 59 5.25 4.98 7.65
C GLY A 59 5.31 3.47 7.67
N ILE A 60 4.91 2.92 8.81
CA ILE A 60 4.75 1.48 9.01
C ILE A 60 3.27 1.25 9.26
N ALA A 61 2.67 0.36 8.47
CA ALA A 61 1.28 -0.03 8.62
C ALA A 61 1.19 -1.50 9.00
N LYS A 62 0.20 -1.84 9.83
CA LYS A 62 -0.04 -3.19 10.33
C LYS A 62 -1.39 -3.70 9.85
N ALA A 63 -1.43 -4.95 9.43
CA ALA A 63 -2.66 -5.65 9.13
C ALA A 63 -3.29 -6.18 10.42
N HIS A 64 -4.62 -6.17 10.44
CA HIS A 64 -5.43 -6.87 11.43
C HIS A 64 -5.72 -8.28 10.91
N LEU A 65 -4.75 -9.20 11.04
CA LEU A 65 -4.86 -10.56 10.47
C LEU A 65 -5.93 -11.45 11.13
N ASP A 66 -6.49 -11.03 12.25
CA ASP A 66 -7.54 -11.77 12.95
C ASP A 66 -8.95 -11.51 12.36
N TYR A 67 -9.05 -10.64 11.34
CA TYR A 67 -10.29 -10.30 10.64
C TYR A 67 -10.35 -10.96 9.27
N ASP A 68 -11.58 -11.19 8.80
CA ASP A 68 -11.82 -11.65 7.43
C ASP A 68 -11.23 -10.65 6.42
N PRO A 69 -10.67 -11.12 5.29
CA PRO A 69 -10.23 -10.23 4.23
C PRO A 69 -11.38 -9.34 3.75
N GLU A 70 -11.07 -8.07 3.50
CA GLU A 70 -11.99 -7.15 2.86
C GLU A 70 -12.25 -7.60 1.41
N ILE A 71 -13.44 -7.31 0.88
CA ILE A 71 -13.75 -7.53 -0.54
C ILE A 71 -13.76 -6.16 -1.24
N ASP A 72 -12.83 -5.97 -2.17
CA ASP A 72 -12.79 -4.82 -3.06
C ASP A 72 -13.23 -5.26 -4.47
N GLU A 73 -13.55 -4.30 -5.34
CA GLU A 73 -13.90 -4.53 -6.75
C GLU A 73 -12.88 -3.87 -7.67
N ASP A 74 -12.49 -4.54 -8.74
CA ASP A 74 -11.63 -3.93 -9.76
C ASP A 74 -12.42 -3.06 -10.75
N ILE A 75 -11.71 -2.49 -11.73
CA ILE A 75 -12.31 -1.57 -12.71
C ILE A 75 -13.38 -2.25 -13.58
N ASP A 76 -13.33 -3.57 -13.72
CA ASP A 76 -14.29 -4.36 -14.50
C ASP A 76 -15.46 -4.86 -13.63
N GLY A 77 -15.49 -4.49 -12.35
CA GLY A 77 -16.47 -4.97 -11.37
C GLY A 77 -16.17 -6.38 -10.84
N THR A 78 -14.96 -6.90 -11.04
CA THR A 78 -14.58 -8.22 -10.51
C THR A 78 -14.15 -8.07 -9.06
N ALA A 79 -14.88 -8.73 -8.16
CA ALA A 79 -14.55 -8.77 -6.74
C ALA A 79 -13.23 -9.52 -6.49
N TYR A 80 -12.41 -9.01 -5.58
CA TYR A 80 -11.18 -9.64 -5.12
C TYR A 80 -10.96 -9.43 -3.61
N PRO A 81 -10.36 -10.41 -2.91
CA PRO A 81 -10.03 -10.26 -1.50
C PRO A 81 -8.82 -9.32 -1.33
N ALA A 82 -8.88 -8.45 -0.33
CA ALA A 82 -7.83 -7.51 0.03
C ALA A 82 -7.50 -7.58 1.53
N ILE A 83 -6.23 -7.37 1.85
CA ILE A 83 -5.75 -7.22 3.22
C ILE A 83 -5.59 -5.73 3.49
N GLU A 84 -6.26 -5.23 4.52
CA GLU A 84 -6.13 -3.86 4.97
C GLU A 84 -4.96 -3.71 5.96
N PHE A 85 -4.12 -2.71 5.70
CA PHE A 85 -3.03 -2.29 6.58
C PHE A 85 -3.28 -0.86 7.05
N ASN A 86 -3.18 -0.62 8.36
CA ASN A 86 -3.39 0.68 8.98
C ASN A 86 -2.10 1.18 9.66
N ASP A 87 -1.74 2.45 9.42
CA ASP A 87 -0.71 3.16 10.18
C ASP A 87 -1.34 3.89 11.38
N LYS A 88 -1.39 3.24 12.54
CA LYS A 88 -2.04 3.82 13.75
C LYS A 88 -1.41 5.11 14.28
N GLN A 89 -0.23 5.49 13.80
CA GLN A 89 0.36 6.81 14.14
C GLN A 89 -0.19 7.93 13.24
N LYS A 90 -0.90 7.55 12.18
CA LYS A 90 -1.55 8.43 11.21
C LYS A 90 -2.97 7.89 11.04
N ASP A 91 -3.88 8.35 11.89
CA ASP A 91 -5.24 7.79 12.08
C ASP A 91 -6.08 7.62 10.80
N TYR A 92 -5.63 8.11 9.65
CA TYR A 92 -6.34 8.01 8.37
C TYR A 92 -5.47 7.57 7.19
N ILE A 93 -4.54 6.62 7.37
CA ILE A 93 -3.90 5.93 6.23
C ILE A 93 -4.21 4.44 6.28
N TYR A 94 -5.12 4.03 5.40
CA TYR A 94 -5.49 2.65 5.16
C TYR A 94 -4.98 2.24 3.78
N ILE A 95 -4.23 1.14 3.72
CA ILE A 95 -3.67 0.58 2.49
C ILE A 95 -4.27 -0.81 2.30
N ARG A 96 -5.09 -0.99 1.27
CA ARG A 96 -5.67 -2.28 0.91
C ARG A 96 -4.86 -2.91 -0.20
N ILE A 97 -4.34 -4.10 0.05
CA ILE A 97 -3.51 -4.86 -0.91
C ILE A 97 -4.23 -6.15 -1.25
N GLU A 98 -4.44 -6.42 -2.53
CA GLU A 98 -5.04 -7.69 -3.00
C GLU A 98 -4.31 -8.90 -2.37
N ALA A 99 -5.07 -9.77 -1.69
CA ALA A 99 -4.52 -10.81 -0.83
C ALA A 99 -3.75 -11.88 -1.61
N ILE A 100 -4.25 -12.25 -2.80
CA ILE A 100 -3.76 -13.41 -3.57
C ILE A 100 -2.62 -13.01 -4.52
N LYS A 101 -2.90 -12.24 -5.57
CA LYS A 101 -1.88 -11.92 -6.60
C LYS A 101 -0.98 -10.75 -6.17
N ARG A 102 -1.44 -9.91 -5.23
CA ARG A 102 -0.76 -8.69 -4.77
C ARG A 102 -0.33 -7.83 -5.96
N ASN A 103 -1.22 -7.68 -6.94
CA ASN A 103 -0.99 -6.86 -8.13
C ASN A 103 -1.81 -5.56 -8.14
N LYS A 104 -2.69 -5.38 -7.16
CA LYS A 104 -3.53 -4.19 -6.97
C LYS A 104 -3.38 -3.64 -5.55
N ILE A 105 -3.40 -2.31 -5.44
CA ILE A 105 -3.49 -1.58 -4.17
C ILE A 105 -4.50 -0.44 -4.29
N GLN A 106 -5.25 -0.21 -3.21
CA GLN A 106 -6.00 1.02 -2.99
C GLN A 106 -5.51 1.72 -1.73
N ILE A 107 -5.42 3.05 -1.78
CA ILE A 107 -5.01 3.89 -0.65
C ILE A 107 -6.24 4.65 -0.16
N ASN A 108 -6.85 4.18 0.92
CA ASN A 108 -8.00 4.86 1.52
C ASN A 108 -7.49 5.84 2.58
N ALA A 109 -6.80 6.91 2.14
CA ALA A 109 -6.29 7.94 3.05
C ALA A 109 -7.23 9.15 3.16
N ASN A 110 -7.36 9.74 4.35
CA ASN A 110 -8.20 10.93 4.59
C ASN A 110 -7.53 12.05 5.42
N ASP A 111 -6.24 11.92 5.80
CA ASP A 111 -5.56 12.96 6.57
C ASP A 111 -4.86 14.00 5.70
N CYS A 112 -5.64 14.93 5.16
CA CYS A 112 -5.09 16.04 4.40
C CYS A 112 -4.19 16.96 5.26
N LEU A 113 -4.24 16.86 6.60
CA LEU A 113 -3.40 17.67 7.48
C LEU A 113 -1.92 17.24 7.42
N LEU A 114 -1.65 15.99 7.03
CA LEU A 114 -0.29 15.49 6.84
C LEU A 114 0.35 15.97 5.51
N SER A 115 -0.44 16.61 4.65
CA SER A 115 -0.02 17.11 3.35
C SER A 115 0.66 18.46 3.45
N LYS A 116 1.65 18.71 2.60
CA LYS A 116 2.17 20.05 2.30
C LYS A 116 1.11 20.95 1.66
N TYR A 117 0.09 20.34 1.05
CA TYR A 117 -1.02 21.02 0.40
C TYR A 117 -2.35 20.44 0.90
N PRO A 118 -2.81 20.82 2.11
CA PRO A 118 -4.03 20.27 2.71
C PRO A 118 -5.28 20.49 1.87
N LEU A 119 -5.34 21.60 1.12
CA LEU A 119 -6.46 21.95 0.24
C LEU A 119 -6.68 20.97 -0.93
N TYR A 120 -5.73 20.08 -1.23
CA TYR A 120 -5.79 19.16 -2.37
C TYR A 120 -5.70 17.68 -2.01
N CYS A 121 -5.70 17.33 -0.72
CA CYS A 121 -5.62 15.97 -0.18
C CYS A 121 -4.98 14.91 -1.10
N PRO A 122 -3.65 14.90 -1.25
CA PRO A 122 -3.01 14.15 -2.33
C PRO A 122 -2.98 12.63 -2.10
N PHE A 123 -3.17 12.15 -0.87
CA PHE A 123 -2.82 10.78 -0.50
C PHE A 123 -3.94 9.75 -0.69
N SER A 124 -5.19 10.17 -0.90
CA SER A 124 -6.29 9.26 -1.23
C SER A 124 -6.13 8.69 -2.63
N SER A 125 -6.41 7.40 -2.81
CA SER A 125 -6.48 6.75 -4.12
C SER A 125 -7.52 7.47 -4.98
N GLN A 126 -7.11 7.92 -6.16
CA GLN A 126 -8.06 8.32 -7.21
C GLN A 126 -8.42 7.14 -8.13
N GLY A 127 -7.95 5.94 -7.81
CA GLY A 127 -8.14 4.70 -8.56
C GLY A 127 -7.31 3.56 -7.97
N ILE A 128 -7.33 2.41 -8.62
CA ILE A 128 -6.52 1.24 -8.24
C ILE A 128 -5.09 1.43 -8.76
N LEU A 129 -4.10 1.28 -7.89
CA LEU A 129 -2.70 1.27 -8.27
C LEU A 129 -2.30 -0.14 -8.67
N LEU A 130 -1.73 -0.27 -9.87
CA LEU A 130 -1.30 -1.56 -10.42
C LEU A 130 0.19 -1.75 -10.19
N LYS A 131 0.58 -2.98 -9.89
CA LYS A 131 1.97 -3.34 -9.67
C LYS A 131 2.81 -3.10 -10.92
N VAL A 132 3.93 -2.42 -10.74
CA VAL A 132 4.95 -2.21 -11.78
C VAL A 132 6.22 -2.98 -11.40
N ASN A 133 6.85 -3.60 -12.41
CA ASN A 133 8.05 -4.42 -12.25
C ASN A 133 9.33 -3.58 -12.21
#